data_AF-A0A517LKS8-F1
#
_entry.id   AF-A0A517LKS8-F1
#
_cell.length_a   1.000
_cell.length_b   1.000
_cell.length_c   1.000
_cell.angle_alpha   90.00
_cell.angle_beta   90.00
_cell.angle_gamma   90.00
#
_symmetry.space_group_name_H-M   'P 1'
#
loop_
_entity.id
_entity.type
_entity.pdbx_description
1 polymer ?
#
loop_
_entity_poly.entity_id
_entity_poly.type
_entity_poly.pdbx_seq_one_letter_code
_entity_poly.pdbx_strand_id
1 'polypeptide(L)'
;MHSQPIRTYIYPISQYNAKLQLNDIKINNTLDYAFITEDSSLGSITTLDLKTGTFQRHLYNTTYTRPDAQLTSMYNGEAIRNWNGTTPSYMSSGTNGIALANGNCYCGIKSSHRYYFVAQQALISNLTDAELGSQVIIPGSFPSESAGYTADEYVMILPVLEAIADDNFCVSRGRIYMMASEQNAILYIDTLQSEMTDEVNGVARGGTGLVPTQNLIFKTFLRTAQAQAADTAAVHDGWVFHDQSTGTCTTV
;
A
#
# COMPACT_ATOMS: atom_id res chain seq x y z
N MET A 1 -0.39 -30.84 6.59
CA MET A 1 -0.96 -30.40 7.89
C MET A 1 -2.02 -29.37 7.56
N HIS A 2 -3.25 -29.52 8.07
CA HIS A 2 -4.26 -28.47 7.92
C HIS A 2 -4.01 -27.41 8.98
N SER A 3 -3.64 -26.21 8.55
CA SER A 3 -3.60 -25.02 9.40
C SER A 3 -5.01 -24.73 9.92
N GLN A 4 -5.15 -24.59 11.24
CA GLN A 4 -6.39 -24.17 11.90
C GLN A 4 -6.31 -22.66 12.20
N PRO A 5 -7.43 -21.92 12.09
CA PRO A 5 -7.45 -20.51 12.45
C PRO A 5 -7.12 -20.33 13.94
N ILE A 6 -6.17 -19.44 14.22
CA ILE A 6 -5.73 -19.13 15.60
C ILE A 6 -6.71 -18.16 16.27
N ARG A 7 -7.34 -17.28 15.48
CA ARG A 7 -8.34 -16.31 15.93
C ARG A 7 -9.19 -15.84 14.75
N THR A 8 -10.45 -15.48 15.02
CA THR A 8 -11.38 -14.91 14.03
C THR A 8 -11.88 -13.57 14.53
N TYR A 9 -11.82 -12.54 13.68
CA TYR A 9 -12.41 -11.23 13.94
C TYR A 9 -13.52 -10.96 12.93
N ILE A 10 -14.62 -10.39 13.39
CA ILE A 10 -15.77 -10.07 12.55
C ILE A 10 -15.81 -8.55 12.37
N TYR A 11 -15.72 -8.09 11.13
CA TYR A 11 -15.84 -6.67 10.81
C TYR A 11 -17.20 -6.14 11.30
N PRO A 12 -17.25 -5.00 12.00
CA PRO A 12 -18.46 -4.58 12.67
C PRO A 12 -19.54 -4.14 11.68
N ILE A 13 -20.75 -4.68 11.83
CA ILE A 13 -21.92 -4.33 11.01
C ILE A 13 -22.22 -2.83 11.08
N SER A 14 -21.92 -2.17 12.20
CA SER A 14 -22.09 -0.71 12.36
C SER A 14 -21.22 0.12 11.41
N GLN A 15 -20.16 -0.45 10.83
CA GLN A 15 -19.31 0.20 9.84
C GLN A 15 -19.67 -0.18 8.39
N TYR A 16 -20.68 -1.03 8.19
CA TYR A 16 -21.11 -1.39 6.84
C TYR A 16 -21.74 -0.18 6.14
N ASN A 17 -21.53 -0.11 4.83
CA ASN A 17 -22.25 0.79 3.94
C ASN A 17 -22.74 -0.01 2.72
N ALA A 18 -23.58 0.60 1.89
CA ALA A 18 -24.28 -0.09 0.79
C ALA A 18 -23.35 -0.78 -0.23
N LYS A 19 -22.07 -0.37 -0.30
CA LYS A 19 -21.06 -0.93 -1.21
C LYS A 19 -19.72 -1.12 -0.51
N LEU A 20 -19.73 -1.56 0.75
CA LEU A 20 -18.50 -1.86 1.47
C LEU A 20 -17.71 -2.92 0.68
N GLN A 21 -16.47 -2.58 0.35
CA GLN A 21 -15.52 -3.46 -0.31
C GLN A 21 -14.19 -3.33 0.42
N LEU A 22 -13.88 -4.26 1.31
CA LEU A 22 -12.55 -4.35 1.91
C LEU A 22 -11.60 -4.97 0.89
N ASN A 23 -10.45 -4.36 0.66
CA ASN A 23 -9.58 -4.76 -0.44
C ASN A 23 -8.27 -5.39 0.03
N ASP A 24 -7.44 -4.65 0.76
CA ASP A 24 -6.10 -5.08 1.18
C ASP A 24 -5.93 -4.95 2.69
N ILE A 25 -5.02 -5.76 3.25
CA ILE A 25 -4.72 -5.81 4.68
C ILE A 25 -3.21 -5.94 4.90
N LYS A 26 -2.67 -5.15 5.83
CA LYS A 26 -1.31 -5.32 6.34
C LYS A 26 -1.32 -5.43 7.86
N ILE A 27 -0.46 -6.29 8.38
CA ILE A 27 -0.40 -6.61 9.81
C ILE A 27 0.94 -6.17 10.36
N ASN A 28 0.92 -5.34 11.40
CA ASN A 28 2.09 -5.04 12.21
C ASN A 28 2.01 -5.83 13.52
N ASN A 29 2.75 -6.93 13.58
CA ASN A 29 2.81 -7.79 14.77
C ASN A 29 3.52 -7.14 15.96
N THR A 30 4.39 -6.15 15.74
CA THR A 30 5.04 -5.41 16.84
C THR A 30 4.06 -4.47 17.52
N LEU A 31 3.14 -3.87 16.76
CA LEU A 31 2.07 -3.05 17.30
C LEU A 31 0.87 -3.88 17.78
N ASP A 32 0.75 -5.14 17.35
CA ASP A 32 -0.45 -5.97 17.47
C ASP A 32 -1.68 -5.35 16.78
N TYR A 33 -1.50 -4.76 15.60
CA TYR A 33 -2.58 -4.18 14.80
C TYR A 33 -2.58 -4.68 13.35
N ALA A 34 -3.78 -4.75 12.77
CA ALA A 34 -3.96 -4.82 11.33
C ALA A 34 -4.54 -3.51 10.77
N PHE A 35 -4.21 -3.20 9.53
CA PHE A 35 -4.63 -2.03 8.79
C PHE A 35 -5.29 -2.50 7.50
N ILE A 36 -6.52 -2.06 7.26
CA ILE A 36 -7.39 -2.59 6.21
C ILE A 36 -7.91 -1.42 5.38
N THR A 37 -7.89 -1.56 4.06
CA THR A 37 -8.41 -0.53 3.15
C THR A 37 -9.82 -0.86 2.68
N GLU A 38 -10.59 0.20 2.44
CA GLU A 38 -11.92 0.11 1.83
C GLU A 38 -11.92 0.76 0.43
N ASP A 39 -12.13 -0.06 -0.60
CA ASP A 39 -12.15 0.32 -2.01
C ASP A 39 -13.56 0.73 -2.51
N SER A 40 -14.41 1.19 -1.61
CA SER A 40 -15.72 1.74 -1.99
C SER A 40 -15.58 3.19 -2.49
N SER A 41 -16.66 3.74 -3.06
CA SER A 41 -16.71 5.16 -3.43
C SER A 41 -16.64 6.13 -2.24
N LEU A 42 -16.77 5.61 -1.02
CA LEU A 42 -16.64 6.38 0.21
C LEU A 42 -15.20 6.31 0.72
N GLY A 43 -14.57 5.14 0.63
CA GLY A 43 -13.18 4.96 1.05
C GLY A 43 -12.97 5.08 2.57
N SER A 44 -12.02 4.31 3.09
CA SER A 44 -11.52 4.44 4.46
C SER A 44 -10.24 3.63 4.67
N ILE A 45 -9.59 3.86 5.81
CA ILE A 45 -8.66 2.92 6.42
C ILE A 45 -9.28 2.46 7.73
N THR A 46 -9.32 1.17 8.01
CA THR A 46 -9.74 0.61 9.29
C THR A 46 -8.58 -0.04 10.00
N THR A 47 -8.36 0.30 11.26
CA THR A 47 -7.43 -0.42 12.14
C THR A 47 -8.18 -1.47 12.96
N LEU A 48 -7.57 -2.63 13.12
CA LEU A 48 -8.00 -3.70 14.02
C LEU A 48 -6.94 -3.92 15.10
N ASP A 49 -7.29 -3.68 16.36
CA ASP A 49 -6.50 -4.10 17.51
C ASP A 49 -6.60 -5.64 17.63
N LEU A 50 -5.49 -6.33 17.43
CA LEU A 50 -5.46 -7.80 17.45
C LEU A 50 -5.64 -8.35 18.88
N LYS A 51 -5.31 -7.60 19.93
CA LYS A 51 -5.51 -8.05 21.32
C LYS A 51 -6.98 -8.03 21.68
N THR A 52 -7.64 -6.90 21.43
CA THR A 52 -9.03 -6.66 21.88
C THR A 52 -10.08 -7.04 20.83
N GLY A 53 -9.71 -7.11 19.56
CA GLY A 53 -10.64 -7.28 18.45
C GLY A 53 -11.41 -6.00 18.08
N THR A 54 -10.96 -4.85 18.58
CA THR A 54 -11.61 -3.55 18.35
C THR A 54 -11.26 -3.02 16.96
N PHE A 55 -12.29 -2.66 16.19
CA PHE A 55 -12.15 -2.00 14.90
C PHE A 55 -12.40 -0.50 15.03
N GLN A 56 -11.55 0.31 14.43
CA GLN A 56 -11.72 1.76 14.31
C GLN A 56 -11.54 2.17 12.86
N ARG A 57 -12.56 2.82 12.31
CA ARG A 57 -12.55 3.32 10.93
C ARG A 57 -12.10 4.77 10.92
N HIS A 58 -11.20 5.09 9.99
CA HIS A 58 -10.51 6.36 9.87
C HIS A 58 -10.66 6.94 8.48
N LEU A 59 -10.61 8.26 8.41
CA LEU A 59 -10.66 9.07 7.19
C LEU A 59 -11.84 8.68 6.28
N TYR A 60 -12.96 8.27 6.87
CA TYR A 60 -14.09 7.71 6.12
C TYR A 60 -14.80 8.79 5.30
N ASN A 61 -14.98 8.55 4.00
CA ASN A 61 -15.67 9.50 3.12
C ASN A 61 -15.00 10.89 3.07
N THR A 62 -13.68 10.93 3.23
CA THR A 62 -12.87 12.16 3.19
C THR A 62 -12.19 12.33 1.84
N THR A 63 -11.63 13.51 1.59
CA THR A 63 -10.84 13.73 0.37
C THR A 63 -9.61 12.83 0.27
N TYR A 64 -9.10 12.30 1.38
CA TYR A 64 -7.90 11.46 1.39
C TYR A 64 -8.16 10.05 0.87
N THR A 65 -9.37 9.55 1.07
CA THR A 65 -9.70 8.14 0.79
C THR A 65 -10.63 7.95 -0.40
N ARG A 66 -11.32 9.02 -0.81
CA ARG A 66 -12.27 9.01 -1.92
C ARG A 66 -11.59 9.04 -3.29
N PRO A 67 -12.23 8.42 -4.30
CA PRO A 67 -11.79 8.49 -5.69
C PRO A 67 -11.83 9.93 -6.23
N ASP A 68 -10.98 10.22 -7.21
CA ASP A 68 -11.11 11.44 -8.00
C ASP A 68 -12.31 11.30 -8.94
N ALA A 69 -13.17 12.32 -8.94
CA ALA A 69 -14.30 12.35 -9.85
C ALA A 69 -13.78 12.34 -11.29
N GLN A 70 -14.37 11.46 -12.10
CA GLN A 70 -14.12 11.39 -13.53
C GLN A 70 -12.70 10.94 -13.94
N LEU A 71 -11.92 10.32 -13.04
CA LEU A 71 -10.68 9.67 -13.47
C LEU A 71 -11.01 8.65 -14.57
N THR A 72 -10.35 8.83 -15.71
CA THR A 72 -10.33 7.86 -16.80
C THR A 72 -8.95 7.24 -16.82
N SER A 73 -8.88 5.95 -16.49
CA SER A 73 -7.66 5.17 -16.56
C SER A 73 -7.55 4.50 -17.94
N MET A 74 -6.35 4.05 -18.29
CA MET A 74 -6.05 3.42 -19.57
C MET A 74 -5.14 2.21 -19.37
N TYR A 75 -5.39 1.17 -20.15
CA TYR A 75 -4.54 -0.01 -20.22
C TYR A 75 -4.05 -0.21 -21.65
N ASN A 76 -2.72 -0.26 -21.81
CA ASN A 76 -2.07 -0.47 -23.10
C ASN A 76 -2.58 0.48 -24.21
N GLY A 77 -2.78 1.76 -23.90
CA GLY A 77 -3.28 2.75 -24.85
C GLY A 77 -4.80 2.89 -24.92
N GLU A 78 -5.56 1.96 -24.35
CA GLU A 78 -7.02 1.92 -24.43
C GLU A 78 -7.67 2.34 -23.12
N ALA A 79 -8.64 3.25 -23.17
CA ALA A 79 -9.39 3.67 -21.98
C ALA A 79 -10.15 2.49 -21.37
N ILE A 80 -10.15 2.41 -20.03
CA ILE A 80 -10.95 1.41 -19.31
C ILE A 80 -12.44 1.65 -19.55
N ARG A 81 -13.16 0.56 -19.82
CA ARG A 81 -14.61 0.53 -20.00
C ARG A 81 -15.19 -0.53 -19.07
N ASN A 82 -16.33 -0.25 -18.45
CA ASN A 82 -17.00 -1.26 -17.61
C ASN A 82 -17.48 -2.46 -18.44
N TRP A 83 -17.83 -2.25 -19.72
CA TRP A 83 -18.35 -3.29 -20.61
C TRP A 83 -17.91 -3.03 -22.06
N ASN A 84 -17.80 -4.10 -22.86
CA ASN A 84 -17.51 -3.95 -24.29
C ASN A 84 -18.62 -3.14 -24.98
N GLY A 85 -18.24 -2.15 -25.80
CA GLY A 85 -19.18 -1.29 -26.53
C GLY A 85 -19.79 -0.11 -25.75
N THR A 86 -19.42 0.11 -24.48
CA THR A 86 -19.89 1.28 -23.72
C THR A 86 -18.93 2.48 -23.85
N THR A 87 -19.39 3.67 -23.43
CA THR A 87 -18.52 4.83 -23.23
C THR A 87 -17.45 4.51 -22.18
N PRO A 88 -16.31 5.23 -22.18
CA PRO A 88 -15.35 5.18 -21.08
C PRO A 88 -16.08 5.31 -19.75
N SER A 89 -15.76 4.44 -18.81
CA SER A 89 -16.34 4.52 -17.47
C SER A 89 -15.35 5.20 -16.54
N TYR A 90 -15.91 5.98 -15.62
CA TYR A 90 -15.17 6.45 -14.47
C TYR A 90 -15.19 5.34 -13.41
N MET A 91 -14.01 4.95 -12.96
CA MET A 91 -13.91 4.05 -11.81
C MET A 91 -14.31 4.84 -10.55
N SER A 92 -14.95 4.20 -9.57
CA SER A 92 -15.37 4.84 -8.31
C SER A 92 -14.77 4.17 -7.09
N SER A 93 -13.57 3.61 -7.26
CA SER A 93 -12.82 2.82 -6.30
C SER A 93 -11.93 3.73 -5.44
N GLY A 94 -12.15 3.67 -4.12
CA GLY A 94 -11.50 4.50 -3.12
C GLY A 94 -10.10 4.02 -2.74
N THR A 95 -9.82 3.98 -1.44
CA THR A 95 -8.51 3.56 -0.92
C THR A 95 -8.34 2.07 -1.14
N ASN A 96 -7.26 1.67 -1.77
CA ASN A 96 -7.09 0.30 -2.25
C ASN A 96 -5.78 -0.31 -1.73
N GLY A 97 -4.65 -0.09 -2.39
CA GLY A 97 -3.37 -0.65 -1.95
C GLY A 97 -2.90 -0.08 -0.61
N ILE A 98 -2.38 -0.93 0.28
CA ILE A 98 -1.72 -0.53 1.53
C ILE A 98 -0.36 -1.20 1.73
N ALA A 99 0.63 -0.43 2.19
CA ALA A 99 1.93 -0.93 2.63
C ALA A 99 2.34 -0.30 3.97
N LEU A 100 3.07 -1.06 4.78
CA LEU A 100 3.68 -0.59 6.01
C LEU A 100 5.19 -0.51 5.78
N ALA A 101 5.76 0.67 6.01
CA ALA A 101 7.20 0.91 5.89
C ALA A 101 7.65 2.00 6.85
N ASN A 102 8.71 1.76 7.62
CA ASN A 102 9.39 2.74 8.46
C ASN A 102 8.44 3.48 9.43
N GLY A 103 7.52 2.73 10.05
CA GLY A 103 6.52 3.27 10.99
C GLY A 103 5.38 4.06 10.33
N ASN A 104 5.33 4.12 9.01
CA ASN A 104 4.25 4.75 8.24
C ASN A 104 3.36 3.70 7.57
N CYS A 105 2.13 4.11 7.29
CA CYS A 105 1.14 3.40 6.50
C CYS A 105 0.96 4.16 5.19
N TYR A 106 1.39 3.57 4.08
CA TYR A 106 1.29 4.11 2.74
C TYR A 106 0.05 3.56 2.06
N CYS A 107 -0.73 4.44 1.45
CA CYS A 107 -1.99 4.10 0.81
C CYS A 107 -2.11 4.74 -0.57
N GLY A 108 -2.63 3.97 -1.52
CA GLY A 108 -3.03 4.46 -2.83
C GLY A 108 -4.55 4.47 -2.96
N ILE A 109 -5.07 5.40 -3.77
CA ILE A 109 -6.49 5.47 -4.13
C ILE A 109 -6.60 4.91 -5.55
N LYS A 110 -7.39 3.87 -5.78
CA LYS A 110 -7.42 3.17 -7.09
C LYS A 110 -7.85 4.12 -8.18
N SER A 111 -8.98 4.80 -8.02
CA SER A 111 -9.44 5.82 -8.97
C SER A 111 -8.80 7.20 -8.74
N SER A 112 -7.48 7.25 -8.56
CA SER A 112 -6.74 8.51 -8.51
C SER A 112 -5.28 8.28 -8.88
N HIS A 113 -4.59 9.36 -9.25
CA HIS A 113 -3.13 9.41 -9.28
C HIS A 113 -2.55 9.90 -7.95
N ARG A 114 -3.34 9.90 -6.87
CA ARG A 114 -2.91 10.30 -5.53
C ARG A 114 -2.49 9.08 -4.71
N TYR A 115 -1.43 9.29 -3.95
CA TYR A 115 -1.02 8.41 -2.87
C TYR A 115 -0.65 9.26 -1.67
N TYR A 116 -0.72 8.66 -0.49
CA TYR A 116 -0.39 9.35 0.76
C TYR A 116 0.21 8.37 1.75
N PHE A 117 0.75 8.92 2.83
CA PHE A 117 1.07 8.14 4.01
C PHE A 117 0.77 8.89 5.29
N VAL A 118 0.60 8.12 6.36
CA VAL A 118 0.38 8.61 7.71
C VAL A 118 1.07 7.68 8.69
N ALA A 119 1.54 8.21 9.82
CA ALA A 119 2.18 7.38 10.84
C ALA A 119 1.22 6.29 11.34
N GLN A 120 1.71 5.05 11.46
CA GLN A 120 0.93 3.94 12.02
C GLN A 120 0.46 4.25 13.43
N GLN A 121 1.32 4.93 14.22
CA GLN A 121 0.97 5.35 15.58
C GLN A 121 -0.20 6.34 15.61
N ALA A 122 -0.32 7.22 14.62
CA ALA A 122 -1.44 8.15 14.52
C ALA A 122 -2.76 7.42 14.23
N LEU A 123 -2.72 6.41 13.35
CA LEU A 123 -3.87 5.57 13.02
C LEU A 123 -4.37 4.73 14.20
N ILE A 124 -3.50 4.32 15.12
CA ILE A 124 -3.92 3.56 16.32
C ILE A 124 -4.16 4.44 17.55
N SER A 125 -4.10 5.76 17.39
CA SER A 125 -4.38 6.73 18.45
C SER A 125 -5.86 7.14 18.46
N ASN A 126 -6.28 7.83 19.52
CA ASN A 126 -7.64 8.34 19.67
C ASN A 126 -7.88 9.68 18.93
N LEU A 127 -7.26 9.85 17.76
CA LEU A 127 -7.43 11.06 16.94
C LEU A 127 -8.78 11.02 16.22
N THR A 128 -9.39 12.19 16.05
CA THR A 128 -10.52 12.37 15.13
C THR A 128 -10.02 12.35 13.68
N ASP A 129 -10.93 12.11 12.72
CA ASP A 129 -10.60 12.17 11.28
C ASP A 129 -10.01 13.53 10.85
N ALA A 130 -10.41 14.63 11.50
CA ALA A 130 -9.85 15.95 11.21
C ALA A 130 -8.40 16.08 11.68
N GLU A 131 -8.11 15.62 12.90
CA GLU A 131 -6.75 15.61 13.45
C GLU A 131 -5.84 14.63 12.71
N LEU A 132 -6.32 13.43 12.42
CA LEU A 132 -5.60 12.46 11.62
C LEU A 132 -5.37 12.99 10.20
N GLY A 133 -6.37 13.62 9.60
CA GLY A 133 -6.26 14.27 8.29
C GLY A 133 -5.17 15.34 8.24
N SER A 134 -4.94 16.07 9.33
CA SER A 134 -3.83 17.04 9.43
C SER A 134 -2.43 16.42 9.47
N GLN A 135 -2.34 15.10 9.71
CA GLN A 135 -1.09 14.34 9.75
C GLN A 135 -0.86 13.53 8.47
N VAL A 136 -1.82 13.53 7.53
CA VAL A 136 -1.68 12.87 6.23
C VAL A 136 -0.66 13.64 5.39
N ILE A 137 0.34 12.92 4.90
CA ILE A 137 1.37 13.45 4.02
C ILE A 137 1.05 13.01 2.58
N ILE A 138 0.93 13.98 1.68
CA ILE A 138 0.72 13.76 0.24
C ILE A 138 2.04 14.10 -0.47
N PRO A 139 2.84 13.11 -0.90
CA PRO A 139 4.18 13.39 -1.40
C PRO A 139 4.20 13.91 -2.84
N GLY A 140 3.15 13.62 -3.59
CA GLY A 140 3.03 13.95 -5.00
C GLY A 140 2.00 13.06 -5.68
N SER A 141 2.18 12.84 -6.98
CA SER A 141 1.30 12.00 -7.79
C SER A 141 1.96 10.66 -8.12
N PHE A 142 1.21 9.58 -7.96
CA PHE A 142 1.50 8.26 -8.48
C PHE A 142 1.15 8.22 -9.97
N PRO A 143 2.08 7.87 -10.87
CA PRO A 143 1.86 7.96 -12.32
C PRO A 143 1.06 6.79 -12.89
N SER A 144 0.05 6.31 -12.15
CA SER A 144 -0.80 5.19 -12.52
C SER A 144 -2.07 5.14 -11.64
N GLU A 145 -3.06 4.35 -12.07
CA GLU A 145 -4.03 3.72 -11.17
C GLU A 145 -3.32 2.78 -10.17
N SER A 146 -3.74 2.82 -8.91
CA SER A 146 -3.17 2.06 -7.78
C SER A 146 -3.97 0.80 -7.45
N ALA A 147 -3.51 -0.37 -7.90
CA ALA A 147 -4.18 -1.65 -7.62
C ALA A 147 -3.74 -2.34 -6.32
N GLY A 148 -2.46 -2.34 -5.96
CA GLY A 148 -1.96 -3.12 -4.83
C GLY A 148 -0.60 -2.64 -4.36
N TYR A 149 -0.37 -2.62 -3.04
CA TYR A 149 0.86 -2.12 -2.44
C TYR A 149 1.49 -3.20 -1.55
N THR A 150 2.82 -3.20 -1.47
CA THR A 150 3.57 -4.02 -0.51
C THR A 150 4.90 -3.33 -0.17
N ALA A 151 5.60 -3.81 0.83
CA ALA A 151 6.91 -3.28 1.20
C ALA A 151 7.85 -4.41 1.60
N ASP A 152 9.15 -4.19 1.45
CA ASP A 152 10.18 -5.11 1.96
C ASP A 152 10.52 -4.86 3.44
N GLU A 153 9.57 -4.30 4.20
CA GLU A 153 9.68 -4.18 5.65
C GLU A 153 9.53 -5.56 6.29
N TYR A 154 10.67 -6.21 6.54
CA TYR A 154 10.74 -7.37 7.42
C TYR A 154 10.55 -6.89 8.86
N VAL A 155 9.46 -7.30 9.51
CA VAL A 155 9.36 -7.23 10.97
C VAL A 155 10.31 -8.28 11.53
N MET A 156 11.56 -7.87 11.72
CA MET A 156 12.57 -8.63 12.45
C MET A 156 12.04 -8.98 13.85
N ILE A 157 11.83 -10.27 14.10
CA ILE A 157 11.79 -10.80 15.45
C ILE A 157 13.19 -10.58 16.04
N LEU A 158 13.31 -9.66 17.00
CA LEU A 158 14.52 -9.38 17.80
C LEU A 158 15.08 -10.65 18.47
N PRO A 159 16.27 -10.61 19.10
CA PRO A 159 17.61 -10.34 18.61
C PRO A 159 18.47 -11.58 18.90
N VAL A 160 18.41 -12.60 18.05
CA VAL A 160 19.25 -13.79 18.21
C VAL A 160 19.80 -14.09 16.85
N LEU A 161 20.80 -13.34 16.39
CA LEU A 161 21.68 -13.69 15.26
C LEU A 161 22.67 -12.55 14.91
N GLU A 162 23.37 -11.99 15.90
CA GLU A 162 24.64 -11.29 15.58
C GLU A 162 25.75 -12.29 15.18
N ALA A 163 25.50 -13.60 15.23
CA ALA A 163 26.53 -14.64 15.09
C ALA A 163 26.42 -15.55 13.85
N ILE A 164 25.40 -15.40 12.99
CA ILE A 164 25.33 -16.14 11.71
C ILE A 164 24.82 -15.19 10.62
N ALA A 165 25.58 -14.12 10.37
CA ALA A 165 25.42 -13.35 9.14
C ALA A 165 26.02 -14.18 7.99
N ASP A 166 25.23 -15.06 7.41
CA ASP A 166 25.35 -15.34 5.98
C ASP A 166 24.75 -14.12 5.27
N ASP A 167 25.43 -13.61 4.23
CA ASP A 167 25.11 -12.39 3.47
C ASP A 167 23.72 -12.35 2.78
N ASN A 168 22.83 -13.31 3.07
CA ASN A 168 21.50 -13.47 2.48
C ASN A 168 20.34 -13.20 3.46
N PHE A 169 20.61 -12.68 4.66
CA PHE A 169 19.53 -12.27 5.55
C PHE A 169 18.87 -10.98 5.02
N CYS A 170 17.58 -11.05 4.70
CA CYS A 170 16.81 -9.95 4.12
C CYS A 170 16.67 -8.78 5.08
N VAL A 171 17.66 -7.89 5.11
CA VAL A 171 17.54 -6.58 5.78
C VAL A 171 16.50 -5.77 5.01
N SER A 172 15.50 -5.22 5.70
CA SER A 172 14.54 -4.32 5.07
C SER A 172 15.28 -3.16 4.41
N ARG A 173 14.94 -2.88 3.15
CA ARG A 173 15.49 -1.75 2.39
C ARG A 173 14.57 -0.54 2.47
N GLY A 174 13.44 -0.65 3.15
CA GLY A 174 12.42 0.40 3.19
C GLY A 174 11.89 0.73 1.80
N ARG A 175 11.76 -0.27 0.92
CA ARG A 175 11.12 -0.07 -0.39
C ARG A 175 9.64 -0.37 -0.30
N ILE A 176 8.86 0.45 -0.99
CA ILE A 176 7.44 0.24 -1.19
C ILE A 176 7.26 -0.07 -2.66
N TYR A 177 6.60 -1.19 -2.95
CA TYR A 177 6.27 -1.68 -4.28
C TYR A 177 4.78 -1.44 -4.55
N MET A 178 4.47 -0.95 -5.73
CA MET A 178 3.15 -0.44 -6.10
C MET A 178 2.75 -0.92 -7.48
N MET A 179 1.55 -1.47 -7.59
CA MET A 179 1.07 -2.15 -8.77
C MET A 179 0.41 -1.09 -9.63
N ALA A 180 1.18 -0.65 -10.61
CA ALA A 180 0.85 0.45 -11.50
C ALA A 180 0.12 -0.12 -12.72
N SER A 181 -1.19 -0.31 -12.57
CA SER A 181 -2.00 -0.96 -13.60
C SER A 181 -1.99 -0.25 -14.94
N GLU A 182 -2.02 1.09 -14.96
CA GLU A 182 -1.95 1.89 -16.21
C GLU A 182 -0.62 1.67 -16.95
N GLN A 183 0.43 1.33 -16.21
CA GLN A 183 1.79 1.18 -16.71
C GLN A 183 2.16 -0.25 -17.06
N ASN A 184 1.30 -1.24 -16.77
CA ASN A 184 1.64 -2.67 -16.80
C ASN A 184 2.98 -2.92 -16.08
N ALA A 185 3.11 -2.35 -14.88
CA ALA A 185 4.37 -2.34 -14.17
C ALA A 185 4.18 -2.46 -12.65
N ILE A 186 5.21 -2.97 -12.01
CA ILE A 186 5.45 -2.74 -10.58
C ILE A 186 6.42 -1.57 -10.51
N LEU A 187 6.00 -0.50 -9.85
CA LEU A 187 6.84 0.63 -9.50
C LEU A 187 7.29 0.49 -8.06
N TYR A 188 8.38 1.15 -7.69
CA TYR A 188 8.80 1.24 -6.30
C TYR A 188 9.32 2.63 -5.96
N ILE A 189 9.29 2.94 -4.67
CA ILE A 189 10.00 4.08 -4.07
C ILE A 189 10.94 3.57 -2.99
N ASP A 190 12.15 4.14 -2.95
CA ASP A 190 13.08 3.97 -1.83
C ASP A 190 12.70 4.99 -0.74
N THR A 191 12.46 4.54 0.49
CA THR A 191 12.16 5.45 1.62
C THR A 191 13.33 5.65 2.57
N LEU A 192 14.42 4.89 2.39
CA LEU A 192 15.68 5.06 3.10
C LEU A 192 16.72 5.75 2.22
N GLN A 193 17.38 6.74 2.78
CA GLN A 193 18.40 7.52 2.07
C GLN A 193 19.61 6.65 1.67
N SER A 194 19.88 5.56 2.41
CA SER A 194 20.92 4.57 2.06
C SER A 194 20.65 3.84 0.75
N GLU A 195 19.39 3.72 0.33
CA GLU A 195 18.99 3.02 -0.90
C GLU A 195 18.94 3.93 -2.12
N MET A 196 19.03 5.24 -1.92
CA MET A 196 19.01 6.21 -3.01
C MET A 196 20.27 6.09 -3.86
N THR A 197 20.10 5.72 -5.13
CA THR A 197 21.18 5.56 -6.12
C THR A 197 21.55 6.85 -6.85
N ASP A 198 20.64 7.82 -6.85
CA ASP A 198 20.70 9.04 -7.64
C ASP A 198 20.68 10.27 -6.74
N GLU A 199 21.24 11.38 -7.23
CA GLU A 199 21.05 12.69 -6.60
C GLU A 199 19.66 13.23 -6.98
N VAL A 200 18.86 13.62 -5.99
CA VAL A 200 17.49 14.14 -6.18
C VAL A 200 17.35 15.46 -5.45
N ASN A 201 16.94 16.51 -6.18
CA ASN A 201 16.76 17.87 -5.64
C ASN A 201 17.98 18.38 -4.83
N GLY A 202 19.20 18.09 -5.28
CA GLY A 202 20.44 18.49 -4.61
C GLY A 202 20.81 17.66 -3.37
N VAL A 203 20.06 16.59 -3.08
CA VAL A 203 20.42 15.61 -2.03
C VAL A 203 21.18 14.47 -2.68
N ALA A 204 22.46 14.30 -2.30
CA ALA A 204 23.34 13.28 -2.85
C ALA A 204 22.82 11.85 -2.61
N ARG A 205 23.23 10.93 -3.48
CA ARG A 205 22.96 9.49 -3.34
C ARG A 205 23.53 8.92 -2.04
N GLY A 206 22.89 7.88 -1.51
CA GLY A 206 23.24 7.29 -0.22
C GLY A 206 23.02 8.25 0.95
N GLY A 207 23.32 7.80 2.16
CA GLY A 207 23.18 8.57 3.40
C GLY A 207 22.44 7.80 4.49
N THR A 208 21.93 8.54 5.47
CA THR A 208 21.28 7.98 6.67
C THR A 208 19.89 8.57 6.85
N GLY A 209 18.96 7.76 7.36
CA GLY A 209 17.60 8.21 7.68
C GLY A 209 16.63 8.09 6.51
N LEU A 210 15.45 8.70 6.66
CA LEU A 210 14.39 8.66 5.66
C LEU A 210 14.69 9.62 4.49
N VAL A 211 14.28 9.21 3.30
CA VAL A 211 14.23 10.10 2.13
C VAL A 211 13.22 11.22 2.41
N PRO A 212 13.59 12.50 2.23
CA PRO A 212 12.65 13.61 2.34
C PRO A 212 11.44 13.40 1.42
N THR A 213 10.24 13.76 1.88
CA THR A 213 8.98 13.55 1.14
C THR A 213 9.05 14.04 -0.31
N GLN A 214 9.60 15.23 -0.54
CA GLN A 214 9.73 15.83 -1.87
C GLN A 214 10.74 15.13 -2.79
N ASN A 215 11.52 14.18 -2.26
CA ASN A 215 12.52 13.40 -2.98
C ASN A 215 12.09 11.94 -3.21
N LEU A 216 10.88 11.55 -2.79
CA LEU A 216 10.33 10.24 -3.10
C LEU A 216 10.06 10.14 -4.61
N ILE A 217 10.80 9.26 -5.28
CA ILE A 217 10.74 9.09 -6.74
C ILE A 217 10.34 7.68 -7.13
N PHE A 218 9.36 7.57 -8.01
CA PHE A 218 8.96 6.28 -8.57
C PHE A 218 9.98 5.77 -9.57
N LYS A 219 10.44 4.54 -9.34
CA LYS A 219 11.30 3.79 -10.25
C LYS A 219 10.55 2.56 -10.74
N THR A 220 10.85 2.10 -11.95
CA THR A 220 10.28 0.85 -12.46
C THR A 220 11.06 -0.33 -11.87
N PHE A 221 10.37 -1.23 -11.17
CA PHE A 221 10.92 -2.50 -10.73
C PHE A 221 10.78 -3.56 -11.84
N LEU A 222 9.55 -3.75 -12.33
CA LEU A 222 9.22 -4.74 -13.33
C LEU A 222 8.18 -4.19 -14.30
N ARG A 223 8.29 -4.53 -15.59
CA ARG A 223 7.19 -4.39 -16.55
C ARG A 223 6.63 -5.75 -16.89
N THR A 224 5.35 -5.93 -16.68
CA THR A 224 4.62 -7.16 -17.01
C THR A 224 3.15 -6.83 -17.22
N ALA A 225 2.55 -7.38 -18.27
CA ALA A 225 1.10 -7.28 -18.48
C ALA A 225 0.31 -7.89 -17.30
N GLN A 226 0.95 -8.75 -16.50
CA GLN A 226 0.33 -9.36 -15.34
C GLN A 226 0.17 -8.40 -14.15
N ALA A 227 0.90 -7.28 -14.12
CA ALA A 227 0.77 -6.29 -13.05
C ALA A 227 -0.53 -5.47 -13.15
N GLN A 228 -1.21 -5.53 -14.30
CA GLN A 228 -2.45 -4.80 -14.58
C GLN A 228 -3.57 -5.10 -13.57
N ALA A 229 -3.64 -6.34 -13.09
CA ALA A 229 -4.70 -6.83 -12.20
C ALA A 229 -4.15 -7.37 -10.87
N ALA A 230 -2.94 -6.96 -10.49
CA ALA A 230 -2.34 -7.36 -9.23
C ALA A 230 -2.87 -6.45 -8.11
N ASP A 231 -3.96 -6.85 -7.47
CA ASP A 231 -4.55 -6.11 -6.35
C ASP A 231 -3.79 -6.38 -5.03
N THR A 232 -2.98 -7.45 -4.95
CA THR A 232 -2.23 -7.82 -3.73
C THR A 232 -0.79 -8.27 -4.02
N ALA A 233 0.12 -7.94 -3.12
CA ALA A 233 1.44 -8.56 -3.06
C ALA A 233 2.06 -8.67 -1.68
N ALA A 234 3.06 -9.53 -1.61
CA ALA A 234 3.91 -9.74 -0.46
C ALA A 234 5.37 -9.77 -0.89
N VAL A 235 6.25 -9.24 -0.04
CA VAL A 235 7.67 -9.52 -0.13
C VAL A 235 7.99 -10.66 0.83
N HIS A 236 8.66 -11.69 0.34
CA HIS A 236 9.15 -12.79 1.17
C HIS A 236 10.51 -13.26 0.66
N ASP A 237 11.50 -13.33 1.55
CA ASP A 237 12.87 -13.79 1.28
C ASP A 237 13.54 -13.13 0.07
N GLY A 238 13.32 -11.82 -0.11
CA GLY A 238 13.88 -11.07 -1.23
C GLY A 238 13.16 -11.30 -2.56
N TRP A 239 11.92 -11.80 -2.53
CA TRP A 239 11.07 -11.96 -3.71
C TRP A 239 9.79 -11.17 -3.55
N VAL A 240 9.35 -10.51 -4.63
CA VAL A 240 8.02 -9.90 -4.69
C VAL A 240 7.07 -10.91 -5.31
N PHE A 241 6.14 -11.40 -4.49
CA PHE A 241 5.02 -12.22 -4.92
C PHE A 241 3.82 -11.32 -5.12
N HIS A 242 3.17 -11.40 -6.27
CA HIS A 242 1.93 -10.69 -6.51
C HIS A 242 0.86 -11.65 -7.03
N ASP A 243 -0.40 -11.34 -6.73
CA ASP A 243 -1.48 -12.16 -7.21
C ASP A 243 -1.64 -12.03 -8.74
N GLN A 244 -2.12 -13.13 -9.30
CA GLN A 244 -2.66 -13.20 -10.64
C GLN A 244 -3.81 -14.18 -10.58
N SER A 245 -4.73 -14.10 -11.54
CA SER A 245 -5.62 -15.21 -11.84
C SER A 245 -4.87 -16.52 -12.21
N THR A 246 -3.53 -16.51 -12.35
CA THR A 246 -2.68 -17.67 -12.74
C THR A 246 -1.26 -17.79 -12.09
N GLY A 247 -0.95 -17.11 -10.98
CA GLY A 247 0.26 -17.28 -10.13
C GLY A 247 1.66 -17.34 -10.79
N THR A 248 2.34 -16.19 -10.99
CA THR A 248 3.79 -16.16 -11.30
C THR A 248 4.60 -15.24 -10.37
N CYS A 249 5.90 -15.50 -10.23
CA CYS A 249 6.85 -14.90 -9.28
C CYS A 249 8.01 -14.21 -10.01
N THR A 250 8.55 -13.09 -9.48
CA THR A 250 9.71 -12.37 -10.03
C THR A 250 10.75 -12.01 -8.95
N THR A 251 12.05 -12.10 -9.28
CA THR A 251 13.22 -11.80 -8.42
C THR A 251 13.35 -10.31 -8.06
N VAL A 252 13.75 -9.98 -6.82
CA VAL A 252 14.22 -8.62 -6.40
C VAL A 252 15.73 -8.49 -6.55
#